data_AF-F0T8A7-F1
#
_entry.id   AF-F0T8A7-F1
#
_cell.length_a   1.000
_cell.length_b   1.000
_cell.length_c   1.000
_cell.angle_alpha   90.00
_cell.angle_beta   90.00
_cell.angle_gamma   90.00
#
_symmetry.space_group_name_H-M   'P 1'
#
loop_
_entity.id
_entity.type
_entity.pdbx_description
1 polymer ?
#
loop_
_entity_poly.entity_id
_entity_poly.type
_entity_poly.pdbx_seq_one_letter_code
_entity_poly.pdbx_strand_id
1 'polypeptide(L)'
;MSEGIRNIIAGLALLVFAATLFQSIFHFSTMIYPGISYIYNWVGPHIAPNMVTNVVFDWRGYDTLGEALILVTAVIVTLLIFGRGQVDLGGDEE
;
A
#
# COMPACT_ATOMS: atom_id res chain seq x y z
N MET A 1 6.46 -20.02 30.57
CA MET A 1 7.23 -18.75 30.75
C MET A 1 6.38 -17.79 31.56
N SER A 2 6.93 -17.18 32.61
CA SER A 2 6.19 -16.16 33.38
C SER A 2 5.89 -14.94 32.51
N GLU A 3 4.77 -14.27 32.75
CA GLU A 3 4.34 -13.09 31.97
C GLU A 3 5.40 -11.98 31.99
N GLY A 4 6.11 -11.80 33.10
CA GLY A 4 7.20 -10.84 33.22
C GLY A 4 8.35 -11.10 32.24
N ILE A 5 8.77 -12.35 32.07
CA ILE A 5 9.83 -12.70 31.09
C ILE A 5 9.36 -12.45 29.66
N ARG A 6 8.09 -12.74 29.36
CA ARG A 6 7.50 -12.49 28.04
C ARG A 6 7.49 -11.00 27.69
N ASN A 7 7.11 -10.15 28.65
CA ASN A 7 7.05 -8.70 28.45
C ASN A 7 8.44 -8.08 28.29
N ILE A 8 9.44 -8.57 29.04
CA ILE A 8 10.83 -8.12 28.89
C ILE A 8 11.37 -8.47 27.50
N ILE A 9 11.14 -9.70 27.03
CA ILE A 9 11.57 -10.12 25.70
C ILE A 9 10.87 -9.29 24.61
N ALA A 10 9.57 -9.07 24.72
CA ALA A 10 8.81 -8.25 23.77
C ALA A 10 9.28 -6.79 23.77
N GLY A 11 9.53 -6.21 24.95
CA GLY A 11 10.05 -4.85 25.08
C GLY A 11 11.44 -4.69 24.47
N LEU A 12 12.32 -5.67 24.68
CA LEU A 12 13.67 -5.66 24.11
C LEU A 12 13.62 -5.83 22.59
N ALA A 13 12.78 -6.72 22.07
CA ALA A 13 12.55 -6.88 20.64
C ALA A 13 12.02 -5.59 19.98
N LEU A 14 11.06 -4.92 20.62
CA LEU A 14 10.52 -3.65 20.15
C LEU A 14 11.59 -2.55 20.15
N LEU A 15 12.43 -2.50 21.19
CA LEU A 15 13.51 -1.52 21.30
C LEU A 15 14.54 -1.72 20.19
N VAL A 16 14.97 -2.96 19.94
CA VAL A 16 15.89 -3.28 18.83
C VAL A 16 15.26 -2.90 17.49
N PHE A 17 14.00 -3.28 17.24
CA PHE A 17 13.29 -2.92 16.02
C PHE A 17 13.23 -1.39 15.82
N ALA A 18 12.83 -0.65 16.86
CA ALA A 18 12.77 0.80 16.82
C ALA A 18 14.15 1.41 16.52
N ALA A 19 15.21 0.95 17.20
CA ALA A 19 16.57 1.42 16.96
C ALA A 19 17.01 1.18 15.50
N THR A 20 16.75 0.00 14.94
CA THR A 20 17.07 -0.30 13.53
C THR A 20 16.24 0.53 12.54
N LEU A 21 14.98 0.79 12.87
CA LEU A 21 14.10 1.61 12.06
C LEU A 21 14.59 3.06 12.03
N PHE A 22 14.90 3.65 13.20
CA PHE A 22 15.44 5.00 13.28
C PHE A 22 16.78 5.12 12.57
N GLN A 23 17.68 4.15 12.73
CA GLN A 23 18.96 4.14 12.02
C GLN A 23 18.77 4.14 10.50
N SER A 24 17.79 3.38 10.00
CA SER A 24 17.43 3.33 8.57
C SER A 24 16.86 4.66 8.07
N ILE A 25 16.01 5.33 8.86
CA ILE A 25 15.45 6.64 8.53
C ILE A 25 16.56 7.69 8.43
N PHE A 26 17.50 7.73 9.39
CA PHE A 26 18.59 8.71 9.38
C PHE A 26 19.56 8.52 8.20
N HIS A 27 19.77 7.30 7.73
CA HIS A 27 20.66 6.99 6.59
C HIS A 27 19.91 6.84 5.26
N PHE A 28 18.64 7.24 5.21
CA PHE A 28 17.77 7.00 4.06
C PHE A 28 18.30 7.69 2.80
N SER A 29 18.75 8.94 2.90
CA SER A 29 19.17 9.76 1.75
C SER A 29 20.31 9.15 0.94
N THR A 30 21.26 8.46 1.59
CA THR A 30 22.39 7.81 0.94
C THR A 30 22.03 6.47 0.29
N MET A 31 20.83 5.94 0.56
CA MET A 31 20.36 4.64 0.07
C MET A 31 19.40 4.78 -1.13
N ILE A 32 19.01 6.00 -1.51
CA ILE A 32 18.06 6.22 -2.61
C ILE A 32 18.79 6.05 -3.95
N TYR A 33 18.50 4.96 -4.63
CA TYR A 33 18.77 4.81 -6.06
C TYR A 33 17.50 5.18 -6.84
N PRO A 34 17.52 6.20 -7.71
CA PRO A 34 16.33 6.61 -8.43
C PRO A 34 15.90 5.51 -9.42
N GLY A 35 14.72 4.93 -9.20
CA GLY A 35 14.11 3.91 -10.07
C GLY A 35 13.41 4.46 -11.31
N ILE A 36 13.64 5.74 -11.65
CA ILE A 36 13.01 6.43 -12.79
C ILE A 36 14.13 7.10 -13.60
N SER A 37 14.02 7.04 -14.92
CA SER A 37 14.97 7.70 -15.82
C SER A 37 15.02 9.21 -15.59
N TYR A 38 16.22 9.78 -15.52
CA TYR A 38 16.42 11.23 -15.43
C TYR A 38 15.82 11.98 -16.62
N ILE A 39 15.83 11.37 -17.82
CA ILE A 39 15.23 11.94 -19.02
C ILE A 39 13.71 12.03 -18.86
N TYR A 40 13.10 10.98 -18.30
CA TYR A 40 11.66 10.97 -18.04
C TYR A 40 11.27 12.05 -17.02
N ASN A 41 12.05 12.22 -15.95
CA ASN A 41 11.80 13.29 -14.97
C ASN A 41 11.99 14.70 -15.56
N TRP A 42 12.82 14.85 -16.59
CA TRP A 42 13.01 16.14 -17.25
C TRP A 42 11.91 16.44 -18.28
N VAL A 43 11.52 15.44 -19.09
CA VAL A 43 10.48 15.59 -20.12
C VAL A 43 9.07 15.55 -19.53
N GLY A 44 8.84 14.78 -18.47
CA GLY A 44 7.53 14.53 -17.87
C GLY A 44 6.65 15.78 -17.71
N PRO A 45 7.10 16.88 -17.08
CA PRO A 45 6.28 18.07 -16.85
C PRO A 45 5.84 18.76 -18.15
N HIS A 46 6.51 18.50 -19.27
CA HIS A 46 6.15 19.02 -20.59
C HIS A 46 5.01 18.23 -21.24
N ILE A 47 4.79 16.97 -20.85
CA ILE A 47 3.66 16.14 -21.31
C ILE A 47 2.40 16.53 -20.51
N ALA A 48 2.53 16.55 -19.19
CA ALA A 48 1.49 17.02 -18.29
C ALA A 48 2.11 17.63 -17.03
N PRO A 49 1.49 18.66 -16.43
CA PRO A 49 2.12 19.49 -15.41
C PRO A 49 2.42 18.76 -14.09
N ASN A 50 1.75 17.63 -13.82
CA ASN A 50 1.93 16.88 -12.58
C ASN A 50 2.85 15.67 -12.79
N MET A 51 4.08 15.75 -12.29
CA MET A 51 5.05 14.66 -12.37
C MET A 51 4.58 13.39 -11.67
N VAL A 52 3.92 13.50 -10.51
CA VAL A 52 3.45 12.32 -9.77
C VAL A 52 2.41 11.56 -10.59
N THR A 53 1.47 12.28 -11.21
CA THR A 53 0.47 11.69 -12.10
C THR A 53 1.13 10.99 -13.29
N ASN A 54 2.14 11.60 -13.90
CA ASN A 54 2.87 10.97 -15.00
C ASN A 54 3.60 9.71 -14.54
N VAL A 55 4.18 9.70 -13.35
CA VAL A 55 4.84 8.50 -12.83
C VAL A 55 3.83 7.40 -12.55
N VAL A 56 2.73 7.68 -11.85
CA VAL A 56 1.78 6.63 -11.42
C VAL A 56 0.88 6.12 -12.56
N PHE A 57 0.56 6.94 -13.56
CA PHE A 57 -0.31 6.54 -14.68
C PHE A 57 0.42 6.15 -15.98
N ASP A 58 1.69 6.53 -16.16
CA ASP A 58 2.49 6.13 -17.33
C ASP A 58 3.65 5.21 -16.91
N TRP A 59 4.70 5.73 -16.26
CA TRP A 59 5.89 4.94 -15.89
C TRP A 59 5.60 3.70 -15.01
N ARG A 60 4.71 3.84 -14.02
CA ARG A 60 4.26 2.80 -13.07
C ARG A 60 2.78 2.50 -13.23
N GLY A 61 2.24 2.61 -14.44
CA GLY A 61 0.81 2.39 -14.71
C GLY A 61 0.29 1.03 -14.24
N TYR A 62 1.11 -0.02 -14.26
CA TYR A 62 0.73 -1.35 -13.78
C TYR A 62 0.46 -1.42 -12.27
N ASP A 63 1.16 -0.62 -11.46
CA ASP A 63 0.93 -0.58 -10.01
C ASP A 63 -0.46 0.04 -9.74
N THR A 64 -0.79 1.14 -10.40
CA THR A 64 -2.10 1.80 -10.32
C THR A 64 -3.23 0.93 -10.88
N LEU A 65 -2.99 0.19 -11.97
CA LEU A 65 -3.95 -0.80 -12.49
C LEU A 65 -4.21 -1.90 -11.45
N GLY A 66 -3.16 -2.37 -10.77
CA GLY A 66 -3.25 -3.33 -9.67
C GLY A 66 -4.07 -2.78 -8.50
N GLU A 67 -3.82 -1.54 -8.08
CA GLU A 67 -4.60 -0.86 -7.03
C GLU A 67 -6.10 -0.79 -7.39
N ALA A 68 -6.43 -0.41 -8.62
CA ALA A 68 -7.81 -0.36 -9.09
C ALA A 68 -8.47 -1.76 -9.08
N LEU A 69 -7.73 -2.80 -9.49
CA LEU A 69 -8.22 -4.18 -9.48
C LEU A 69 -8.45 -4.68 -8.04
N ILE A 70 -7.57 -4.34 -7.10
CA ILE A 70 -7.74 -4.66 -5.67
C ILE A 70 -9.02 -4.00 -5.13
N LEU A 71 -9.29 -2.74 -5.47
CA LEU A 71 -10.52 -2.06 -5.03
C LEU A 71 -11.78 -2.71 -5.62
N VAL A 72 -11.79 -3.00 -6.92
CA VAL A 72 -12.93 -3.65 -7.59
C VAL A 72 -13.18 -5.04 -6.99
N THR A 73 -12.13 -5.84 -6.81
CA THR A 73 -12.25 -7.18 -6.22
C THR A 73 -12.72 -7.12 -4.77
N ALA A 74 -12.24 -6.17 -3.97
CA ALA A 74 -12.70 -5.96 -2.60
C ALA A 74 -14.21 -5.69 -2.55
N VAL A 75 -14.72 -4.79 -3.39
CA VAL A 75 -16.16 -4.48 -3.48
C VAL A 75 -16.96 -5.72 -3.89
N ILE A 76 -16.53 -6.44 -4.93
CA ILE A 76 -17.21 -7.67 -5.39
C ILE A 76 -17.25 -8.72 -4.27
N VAL A 77 -16.14 -8.95 -3.57
CA VAL A 77 -16.07 -9.93 -2.48
C VAL A 77 -16.98 -9.54 -1.32
N THR A 78 -17.00 -8.25 -0.92
CA THR A 78 -17.90 -7.76 0.11
C THR A 78 -19.38 -7.97 -0.29
N LEU A 79 -19.75 -7.68 -1.54
CA LEU A 79 -21.10 -7.93 -2.05
C LEU A 79 -21.45 -9.42 -2.11
N LEU A 80 -20.51 -10.30 -2.44
CA LEU A 80 -20.77 -11.75 -2.46
C LEU A 80 -20.98 -12.32 -1.05
N ILE A 81 -20.23 -11.83 -0.06
CA ILE A 81 -20.33 -12.29 1.34
C ILE A 81 -21.59 -11.75 2.02
N PHE A 82 -21.88 -10.45 1.87
CA PHE A 82 -22.95 -9.78 2.63
C PHE A 82 -24.20 -9.47 1.79
N GLY A 83 -24.08 -9.39 0.47
CA GLY A 83 -25.14 -8.90 -0.41
C GLY A 83 -26.33 -9.84 -0.59
N ARG A 84 -26.18 -11.16 -0.32
CA ARG A 84 -27.31 -12.10 -0.38
C ARG A 84 -28.21 -12.10 0.87
N GLY A 85 -27.74 -11.58 2.00
CA GLY A 85 -28.49 -11.65 3.28
C GLY A 85 -29.02 -10.32 3.79
N GLN A 86 -28.57 -9.18 3.25
CA GLN A 86 -29.03 -7.85 3.66
C GLN A 86 -29.97 -7.18 2.66
N VAL A 87 -29.99 -7.65 1.41
CA VAL A 87 -30.93 -7.15 0.40
C VAL A 87 -32.05 -8.16 0.33
N ASP A 88 -33.19 -7.85 0.95
CA ASP A 88 -34.44 -8.53 0.64
C ASP A 88 -34.74 -8.23 -0.83
N LEU A 89 -34.36 -9.16 -1.71
CA LEU A 89 -34.55 -9.02 -3.14
C LEU A 89 -36.02 -9.25 -3.55
N GLY A 90 -36.95 -9.36 -2.59
CA GLY A 90 -38.39 -9.39 -2.85
C GLY A 90 -38.79 -10.52 -3.80
N GLY A 91 -38.09 -11.64 -3.74
CA GLY A 91 -38.52 -12.86 -4.42
C GLY A 91 -39.60 -13.49 -3.57
N ASP A 92 -40.86 -13.27 -3.93
CA ASP A 92 -41.99 -13.95 -3.31
C ASP A 92 -41.72 -15.47 -3.32
N GLU A 93 -41.67 -16.06 -2.13
CA GLU A 93 -41.61 -17.51 -1.96
C GLU A 93 -42.98 -18.09 -2.33
N GLU A 94 -43.15 -18.47 -3.60
CA GLU A 94 -44.13 -19.50 -4.02
C GLU A 94 -43.52 -20.90 -3.91
#